data_AF-A0A3N5U206-F1
#
_entry.id   AF-A0A3N5U206-F1
#
_cell.length_a   1.000
_cell.length_b   1.000
_cell.length_c   1.000
_cell.angle_alpha   90.00
_cell.angle_beta   90.00
_cell.angle_gamma   90.00
#
_symmetry.space_group_name_H-M   'P 1'
#
loop_
_entity.id
_entity.type
_entity.pdbx_description
1 polymer ?
#
loop_
_entity_poly.entity_id
_entity_poly.type
_entity_poly.pdbx_seq_one_letter_code
_entity_poly.pdbx_strand_id
1 'polypeptide(L)' 'MQLKPKDVACACGHITNLTTRKLLCIKCGKYVFYNEQERKTHRRQTLYFIAVTVMALGFITYFFVEMVLGPLKLLME' A
#
# COMPACT_ATOMS: atom_id res chain seq x y z
N MET A 1 -11.62 21.07 4.23
CA MET A 1 -13.03 20.65 4.03
C MET A 1 -13.51 20.01 5.33
N GLN A 2 -14.45 20.64 6.04
CA GLN A 2 -15.09 20.01 7.19
C GLN A 2 -16.14 19.03 6.67
N LEU A 3 -15.93 17.73 6.90
CA LEU A 3 -16.93 16.71 6.54
C LEU A 3 -18.01 16.70 7.63
N LYS A 4 -19.27 16.46 7.22
CA LYS A 4 -20.37 16.31 8.19
C LYS A 4 -20.02 15.18 9.17
N PRO A 5 -20.19 15.39 10.48
CA PRO A 5 -19.90 14.37 11.48
C PRO A 5 -20.73 13.12 11.17
N LYS A 6 -20.05 12.00 10.93
CA LYS A 6 -20.66 10.71 10.67
C LYS A 6 -20.13 9.70 11.66
N ASP A 7 -21.05 9.00 12.31
CA ASP A 7 -20.68 7.86 13.14
C ASP A 7 -20.34 6.68 12.23
N VAL A 8 -19.08 6.26 12.31
CA VAL A 8 -18.59 5.09 11.58
C VAL A 8 -18.15 4.05 12.60
N ALA A 9 -18.73 2.86 12.48
CA ALA A 9 -18.33 1.72 13.27
C ALA A 9 -16.95 1.24 12.80
N CYS A 10 -15.99 1.21 13.71
CA CYS A 10 -14.71 0.57 13.48
C CYS A 10 -14.90 -0.95 13.36
N ALA A 11 -13.99 -1.63 12.67
CA ALA A 11 -13.98 -3.10 12.57
C ALA A 11 -13.87 -3.81 13.93
N CYS A 12 -13.45 -3.11 15.00
CA CYS A 12 -13.45 -3.64 16.36
C CYS A 12 -14.77 -3.39 17.13
N GLY A 13 -15.83 -2.92 16.46
CA GLY A 13 -17.15 -2.66 17.04
C GLY A 13 -17.29 -1.32 17.77
N HIS A 14 -16.22 -0.53 17.87
CA HIS A 14 -16.26 0.79 18.48
C HIS A 14 -16.82 1.82 17.50
N ILE A 15 -17.87 2.54 17.90
CA ILE A 15 -18.45 3.63 17.11
C ILE A 15 -17.60 4.88 17.36
N THR A 16 -17.01 5.43 16.31
CA THR A 16 -16.23 6.67 16.38
C THR A 16 -16.90 7.73 15.52
N ASN A 17 -17.05 8.93 16.07
CA ASN A 17 -17.56 10.08 15.32
C ASN A 17 -16.44 10.63 14.44
N LEU A 18 -16.53 10.46 13.13
CA LEU A 18 -15.55 11.02 12.19
C LEU A 18 -15.99 12.42 11.75
N THR A 19 -15.26 13.43 12.24
CA THR A 19 -15.30 14.82 11.75
C THR A 19 -14.22 15.10 10.69
N THR A 20 -13.26 14.17 10.53
CA THR A 20 -12.13 14.25 9.60
C THR A 20 -12.11 13.05 8.65
N ARG A 21 -11.35 13.14 7.55
CA ARG A 21 -11.36 12.14 6.46
C ARG A 21 -10.87 10.74 6.91
N LYS A 22 -9.90 10.71 7.82
CA LYS A 22 -9.33 9.51 8.44
C LYS A 22 -9.15 9.74 9.94
N LEU A 23 -9.52 8.76 10.75
CA LEU A 23 -9.32 8.78 12.20
C LEU A 23 -8.69 7.45 12.63
N LEU A 24 -7.73 7.49 13.55
CA LEU A 24 -7.22 6.28 14.18
C LEU A 24 -8.21 5.84 15.28
N CYS A 25 -8.62 4.58 15.28
CA CYS A 25 -9.44 4.07 16.38
C CYS A 25 -8.61 3.95 17.66
N ILE A 26 -9.07 4.54 18.76
CA ILE A 26 -8.38 4.54 20.06
C ILE A 26 -8.25 3.11 20.63
N LYS A 27 -9.25 2.24 20.41
CA LYS A 27 -9.22 0.86 20.94
C LYS A 27 -8.30 -0.08 20.17
N CYS A 28 -8.37 -0.06 18.84
CA CYS A 28 -7.74 -1.08 18.00
C CYS A 28 -6.60 -0.55 17.12
N GLY A 29 -6.28 0.76 17.17
CA GLY A 29 -5.17 1.37 16.44
C GLY A 29 -5.33 1.34 14.91
N LYS A 30 -6.44 0.84 14.39
CA LYS A 30 -6.71 0.74 12.94
C LYS A 30 -7.28 2.05 12.44
N TYR A 31 -6.87 2.44 11.22
CA TYR A 31 -7.45 3.59 10.54
C TYR A 31 -8.90 3.30 10.12
N VAL A 32 -9.80 4.15 10.61
CA VAL A 32 -11.20 4.22 10.19
C VAL A 32 -11.30 5.33 9.14
N PHE A 33 -11.92 5.00 8.02
CA PHE A 33 -12.12 5.91 6.91
C PHE A 33 -13.57 6.36 6.87
N TYR A 34 -13.81 7.62 6.54
CA TYR A 34 -15.16 8.17 6.42
C TYR A 34 -15.99 7.45 5.33
N ASN A 35 -15.31 7.00 4.27
CA ASN A 35 -15.90 6.25 3.18
C ASN A 35 -15.14 4.94 2.95
N GLU A 36 -15.84 3.80 2.96
CA GLU A 36 -15.29 2.48 2.61
C GLU A 36 -14.72 2.44 1.18
N GLN A 37 -15.19 3.32 0.31
CA GLN A 37 -14.69 3.46 -1.05
C GLN A 37 -13.28 4.06 -1.07
N GLU A 38 -12.97 5.02 -0.19
CA GLU A 38 -11.62 5.56 -0.02
C GLU A 38 -10.67 4.49 0.54
N ARG A 39 -11.14 3.63 1.44
CA ARG A 39 -10.37 2.48 1.97
C ARG A 39 -9.95 1.50 0.87
N LYS A 40 -10.86 1.16 -0.05
CA LYS A 40 -10.57 0.28 -1.19
C LYS A 40 -9.58 0.93 -2.17
N THR A 41 -9.73 2.22 -2.46
CA THR A 41 -8.79 2.97 -3.31
C THR A 41 -7.40 3.02 -2.70
N HIS A 42 -7.30 3.29 -1.40
CA HIS A 42 -6.02 3.31 -0.70
C HIS A 42 -5.31 1.96 -0.77
N ARG A 43 -6.05 0.86 -0.57
CA ARG A 43 -5.48 -0.50 -0.67
C ARG A 43 -4.99 -0.81 -2.10
N ARG A 44 -5.73 -0.39 -3.13
CA ARG A 44 -5.32 -0.55 -4.53
C ARG A 44 -4.06 0.25 -4.86
N GLN A 45 -3.98 1.49 -4.40
CA GLN A 45 -2.81 2.33 -4.59
C GLN A 45 -1.57 1.74 -3.91
N THR A 46 -1.70 1.28 -2.66
CA THR A 46 -0.60 0.61 -1.95
C THR A 46 -0.15 -0.65 -2.67
N LEU A 47 -1.09 -1.50 -3.13
CA LEU A 47 -0.78 -2.69 -3.92
C LEU A 47 -0.05 -2.36 -5.22
N TYR A 48 -0.52 -1.34 -5.94
CA TYR A 48 0.13 -0.88 -7.17
C TYR A 48 1.56 -0.42 -6.91
N PHE A 49 1.77 0.38 -5.85
CA PHE A 49 3.09 0.87 -5.48
C PHE A 49 4.05 -0.27 -5.12
N ILE A 50 3.57 -1.27 -4.38
CA ILE A 50 4.34 -2.48 -4.04
C ILE A 50 4.69 -3.26 -5.33
N ALA A 51 3.72 -3.48 -6.22
CA ALA A 51 3.92 -4.23 -7.45
C ALA A 51 4.97 -3.57 -8.36
N VAL A 52 4.89 -2.24 -8.54
CA VAL A 52 5.88 -1.48 -9.32
C VAL A 52 7.26 -1.57 -8.67
N THR A 53 7.35 -1.48 -7.35
CA THR A 53 8.62 -1.57 -6.62
C THR A 53 9.26 -2.94 -6.78
N VAL A 54 8.49 -4.02 -6.63
CA VAL A 54 8.97 -5.40 -6.83
C VAL A 54 9.43 -5.63 -8.27
N MET A 55 8.67 -5.10 -9.24
CA MET A 55 9.02 -5.20 -10.66
C MET A 55 10.33 -4.47 -10.97
N ALA A 56 10.52 -3.26 -10.44
CA ALA A 56 11.76 -2.50 -10.61
C ALA A 56 12.96 -3.22 -9.99
N LEU A 57 12.83 -3.75 -8.76
CA LEU A 57 13.89 -4.53 -8.11
C LEU A 57 14.22 -5.81 -8.89
N GLY A 58 13.20 -6.49 -9.40
CA GLY A 58 13.39 -7.67 -10.27
C GLY A 58 14.15 -7.33 -11.54
N PHE A 59 13.84 -6.19 -12.17
CA PHE A 59 14.53 -5.71 -13.36
C PHE A 59 15.99 -5.38 -13.07
N ILE A 60 16.28 -4.66 -11.98
CA ILE A 60 17.66 -4.36 -11.56
C ILE A 60 18.43 -5.66 -11.30
N THR A 61 17.81 -6.63 -10.62
CA THR A 61 18.43 -7.92 -10.34
C THR A 61 18.71 -8.70 -11.63
N TYR A 62 17.78 -8.70 -12.59
CA TYR A 62 17.97 -9.32 -13.90
C TYR A 62 19.16 -8.71 -14.66
N PHE A 63 19.26 -7.39 -14.70
CA PHE A 63 20.38 -6.70 -15.33
C PHE A 63 21.71 -7.03 -14.65
N PHE A 64 21.72 -7.11 -13.32
CA PHE A 64 22.91 -7.49 -12.58
C PHE A 64 23.35 -8.93 -12.92
N VAL A 65 22.40 -9.85 -13.00
CA VAL A 65 22.62 -11.24 -13.42
C VAL A 65 23.17 -11.28 -14.84
N GLU A 66 22.60 -10.56 -15.81
CA GLU A 66 23.14 -10.52 -17.17
C GLU A 66 24.53 -9.87 -17.25
N MET A 67 24.79 -8.81 -16.51
CA MET A 67 26.10 -8.14 -16.53
C MET A 67 27.22 -9.02 -15.94
N VAL A 68 26.88 -9.93 -15.02
CA VAL A 68 27.84 -10.87 -14.40
C VAL A 68 27.94 -12.18 -15.19
N LEU A 69 26.81 -12.76 -15.61
CA LEU A 69 26.77 -14.04 -16.33
C LEU A 69 27.05 -13.90 -17.83
N GLY A 70 26.73 -12.76 -18.43
CA GLY A 70 27.05 -12.44 -19.82
C GLY A 70 28.55 -12.59 -20.14
N PRO A 71 29.46 -11.91 -19.40
CA PRO A 71 30.90 -12.06 -19.63
C PRO A 71 31.41 -13.47 -19.26
N LEU A 72 30.79 -14.15 -18.29
CA LEU A 72 31.12 -15.53 -17.92
C LEU A 72 30.77 -16.54 -19.03
N LYS A 73 29.67 -16.33 -19.75
CA LYS A 73 29.30 -17.15 -20.91
C LYS A 73 30.25 -16.93 -22.09
N LEU A 74 30.58 -15.68 -22.41
CA LEU A 74 31.53 -15.34 -23.48
C LEU A 74 32.97 -15.83 -23.23
N LEU A 75 33.35 -16.08 -21.97
CA LEU A 75 34.67 -16.59 -21.61
C LEU A 75 34.76 -18.12 -21.65
N MET A 76 33.62 -18.82 -21.69
CA MET A 76 33.54 -20.28 -21.82
C MET A 76 33.24 -20.78 -23.24
N GLU A 77 33.07 -19.88 -24.20
CA GLU A 77 32.92 -20.17 -25.64
C GLU A 77 34.21 -19.79 -26.39
#